data_AF-A0A7Y3KKA3-F1
#
_entry.id   AF-A0A7Y3KKA3-F1
#
_cell.length_a   1.000
_cell.length_b   1.000
_cell.length_c   1.000
_cell.angle_alpha   90.00
_cell.angle_beta   90.00
_cell.angle_gamma   90.00
#
_symmetry.space_group_name_H-M   'P 1'
#
loop_
_entity.id
_entity.type
_entity.pdbx_description
1 polymer ?
#
loop_
_entity_poly.entity_id
_entity_poly.type
_entity_poly.pdbx_seq_one_letter_code
_entity_poly.pdbx_strand_id
1 'polypeptide(L)' 'MCLLSTDAAGTAFVRISDMLGKVLYSQTFSGEQQFPIDISQYSPAVYIITVTTARNTYYRKLILEH' A
#
# COMPACT_ATOMS: atom_id res chain seq x y z
N MET A 1 6.32 -7.66 -8.13
CA MET A 1 5.40 -8.08 -7.06
C MET A 1 5.88 -7.47 -5.76
N CYS A 2 5.05 -6.67 -5.09
CA CYS A 2 5.34 -6.09 -3.77
C CYS A 2 4.49 -6.81 -2.71
N LEU A 3 5.09 -7.12 -1.55
CA LEU A 3 4.41 -7.76 -0.41
C LEU A 3 4.32 -6.75 0.75
N LEU A 4 3.11 -6.48 1.22
CA LEU A 4 2.86 -5.66 2.40
C LEU A 4 2.51 -6.54 3.59
N SER A 5 3.18 -6.38 4.74
CA SER A 5 2.92 -7.13 5.97
C SER A 5 2.16 -6.30 7.01
N THR A 6 1.17 -6.88 7.70
CA THR A 6 0.45 -6.23 8.81
C THR A 6 0.54 -7.02 10.13
N ASP A 7 0.76 -6.31 11.23
CA ASP A 7 1.11 -6.88 12.55
C ASP A 7 -0.06 -7.58 13.29
N ALA A 8 -1.28 -7.52 12.77
CA ALA A 8 -2.45 -8.15 13.40
C ALA A 8 -3.41 -8.72 12.35
N ALA A 9 -3.95 -9.92 12.62
CA ALA A 9 -5.10 -10.46 11.91
C ALA A 9 -6.31 -9.53 12.19
N GLY A 10 -6.55 -8.60 11.27
CA GLY A 10 -7.59 -7.58 11.39
C GLY A 10 -7.85 -6.92 10.04
N THR A 11 -8.77 -5.96 10.01
CA THR A 11 -9.07 -5.21 8.80
C THR A 11 -8.01 -4.12 8.59
N ALA A 12 -7.43 -4.07 7.39
CA ALA A 12 -6.47 -3.07 6.97
C ALA A 12 -6.94 -2.41 5.66
N PHE A 13 -6.98 -1.08 5.64
CA PHE A 13 -7.20 -0.30 4.44
C PHE A 13 -5.86 0.15 3.86
N VAL A 14 -5.54 -0.32 2.66
CA VAL A 14 -4.31 -0.02 1.95
C VAL A 14 -4.60 0.99 0.86
N ARG A 15 -3.75 2.02 0.75
CA ARG A 15 -3.81 3.06 -0.28
C ARG A 15 -2.44 3.29 -0.87
N ILE A 16 -2.33 3.40 -2.19
CA ILE A 16 -1.14 3.87 -2.88
C ILE A 16 -1.48 5.18 -3.58
N SER A 17 -0.69 6.22 -3.30
CA SER A 17 -0.83 7.52 -3.95
C SER A 17 0.50 7.99 -4.53
N ASP A 18 0.45 8.80 -5.58
CA ASP A 18 1.63 9.53 -6.05
C ASP A 18 1.99 10.68 -5.09
N MET A 19 3.10 11.37 -5.39
CA MET A 19 3.59 12.51 -4.59
C MET A 19 2.68 13.75 -4.65
N LEU A 20 1.72 13.79 -5.59
CA LEU A 20 0.72 14.86 -5.69
C LEU A 20 -0.56 14.50 -4.91
N GLY A 21 -0.62 13.32 -4.29
CA GLY A 21 -1.75 12.84 -3.52
C GLY A 21 -2.84 12.15 -4.36
N LYS A 22 -2.63 11.94 -5.67
CA LYS A 22 -3.56 11.18 -6.50
C LYS A 22 -3.53 9.71 -6.07
N VAL A 23 -4.71 9.18 -5.72
CA VAL A 23 -4.86 7.76 -5.35
C VAL A 23 -4.86 6.91 -6.61
N LEU A 24 -3.94 5.95 -6.67
CA LEU A 24 -3.80 5.00 -7.78
C LEU A 24 -4.35 3.62 -7.43
N TYR A 25 -4.44 3.33 -6.13
CA TYR A 25 -4.98 2.10 -5.61
C TYR A 25 -5.53 2.30 -4.20
N SER A 26 -6.66 1.65 -3.92
CA SER A 26 -7.23 1.58 -2.58
C SER A 26 -8.02 0.28 -2.41
N GLN A 27 -7.73 -0.48 -1.36
CA GLN A 27 -8.46 -1.71 -1.05
C GLN A 27 -8.47 -1.98 0.45
N THR A 28 -9.57 -2.53 0.92
CA THR A 28 -9.69 -3.08 2.27
C THR A 28 -9.40 -4.57 2.23
N PHE A 29 -8.54 -5.01 3.13
CA PHE A 29 -8.19 -6.39 3.35
C PHE A 29 -8.58 -6.82 4.76
N SER A 30 -8.83 -8.11 4.96
CA SER A 30 -9.21 -8.65 6.27
C SER A 30 -8.63 -10.03 6.46
N GLY A 31 -7.95 -10.24 7.59
CA GLY A 31 -7.54 -11.56 8.07
C GLY A 31 -6.27 -12.14 7.42
N GLU A 32 -5.77 -11.58 6.32
CA GLU A 32 -4.47 -11.98 5.76
C GLU A 32 -3.35 -11.08 6.30
N GLN A 33 -2.13 -11.62 6.38
CA GLN A 33 -0.96 -10.87 6.83
C GLN A 33 -0.14 -10.33 5.67
N GLN A 34 -0.33 -10.85 4.45
CA GLN A 34 0.42 -10.46 3.26
C GLN A 34 -0.50 -10.36 2.06
N PHE A 35 -0.35 -9.27 1.29
CA PHE A 35 -1.20 -9.00 0.13
C PHE A 35 -0.33 -8.63 -1.08
N PRO A 36 -0.47 -9.33 -2.22
CA PRO A 36 0.23 -8.95 -3.44
C PRO A 36 -0.47 -7.76 -4.09
N ILE A 37 0.30 -6.73 -4.42
CA ILE A 37 -0.17 -5.61 -5.27
C ILE A 37 0.63 -5.65 -6.57
N ASP A 38 -0.10 -5.69 -7.69
CA ASP A 38 0.49 -5.51 -9.01
C ASP A 38 0.75 -4.03 -9.28
N ILE A 39 2.03 -3.71 -9.46
CA ILE A 39 2.57 -2.37 -9.70
C ILE A 39 3.14 -2.25 -11.12
N SER A 40 2.97 -3.26 -11.98
CA SER A 40 3.53 -3.30 -13.33
C SER A 40 3.03 -2.14 -14.22
N GLN A 41 1.82 -1.66 -13.96
CA GLN A 41 1.20 -0.54 -14.67
C GLN A 41 1.64 0.84 -14.15
N TYR A 42 2.46 0.92 -13.10
CA TYR A 42 2.88 2.20 -12.52
C TYR A 42 4.14 2.72 -13.21
N SER A 43 4.13 3.99 -13.54
CA SER A 43 5.30 4.68 -14.10
C SER A 43 6.44 4.75 -13.08
N PRO A 44 7.69 4.81 -13.50
CA PRO A 44 8.80 5.02 -12.56
C PRO A 44 8.72 6.39 -11.90
N ALA A 45 8.51 6.36 -10.58
CA ALA A 45 8.29 7.51 -9.74
C ALA A 45 8.35 7.09 -8.25
N VAL A 46 8.17 8.08 -7.38
CA VAL A 46 7.98 7.86 -5.95
C VAL A 46 6.48 7.79 -5.64
N TYR A 47 6.11 6.80 -4.84
CA TYR A 47 4.77 6.58 -4.36
C TYR A 47 4.75 6.48 -2.84
N ILE A 48 3.62 6.84 -2.24
CA ILE A 48 3.36 6.67 -0.82
C ILE A 48 2.34 5.54 -0.65
N ILE A 49 2.77 4.51 0.08
CA ILE A 49 1.90 3.45 0.57
C ILE A 49 1.43 3.85 1.96
N THR A 50 0.11 3.88 2.14
CA THR A 50 -0.54 4.09 3.43
C THR A 50 -1.29 2.82 3.80
N VAL A 51 -1.07 2.32 5.02
CA VAL A 51 -1.82 1.19 5.57
C VAL A 51 -2.50 1.66 6.84
N THR A 52 -3.82 1.69 6.85
CA THR A 52 -4.63 2.10 8.00
C THR A 52 -5.31 0.89 8.59
N THR A 53 -5.07 0.65 9.87
CA THR A 53 -5.74 -0.37 10.67
C THR A 53 -6.67 0.32 11.67
N ALA A 54 -7.42 -0.45 12.46
CA ALA A 54 -8.24 0.11 13.54
C ALA A 54 -7.43 0.85 14.63
N ARG A 55 -6.12 0.59 14.75
CA ARG A 55 -5.27 1.17 15.81
C ARG A 55 -4.29 2.21 15.29
N ASN A 56 -3.70 1.94 14.14
CA ASN A 56 -2.55 2.68 13.63
C ASN A 56 -2.67 2.96 12.14
N THR A 57 -2.03 4.04 11.71
CA THR A 57 -1.74 4.30 10.30
C THR A 57 -0.25 4.27 10.07
N TYR A 58 0.18 3.49 9.08
CA TYR A 58 1.57 3.31 8.69
C TYR A 58 1.80 3.93 7.31
N TYR A 59 2.98 4.53 7.16
CA TYR A 59 3.41 5.16 5.91
C TYR A 59 4.73 4.57 5.44
N ARG A 60 4.81 4.29 4.14
CA ARG A 60 6.03 3.82 3.47
C ARG A 60 6.18 4.51 2.13
N LYS A 61 7.43 4.81 1.77
CA LYS A 61 7.81 5.29 0.45
C LYS A 61 8.18 4.09 -0.42
N LEU A 62 7.59 4.01 -1.61
CA LEU A 62 7.97 3.08 -2.67
C LEU A 62 8.64 3.90 -3.78
N ILE A 63 9.85 3.51 -4.18
CA ILE A 63 10.55 4.10 -5.31
C ILE A 63 10.57 3.05 -6.40
N LEU A 64 10.01 3.37 -7.56
CA LEU A 64 10.11 2.55 -8.75
C LEU A 64 11.14 3.17 -9.68
N GLU A 65 12.21 2.43 -9.93
CA GLU A 65 13.29 2.77 -10.85
C GLU A 65 13.23 1.79 -12.04
N HIS A 66 13.64 2.27 -13.21
CA HIS A 66 13.72 1.47 -14.43
C HIS A 66 14.84 0.44 -14.37
#